data_AF-A0A0D7DXP4-F1
#
_entry.id   AF-A0A0D7DXP4-F1
#
_cell.length_a   1.000
_cell.length_b   1.000
_cell.length_c   1.000
_cell.angle_alpha   90.00
_cell.angle_beta   90.00
_cell.angle_gamma   90.00
#
_symmetry.space_group_name_H-M   'P 1'
#
loop_
_entity.id
_entity.type
_entity.pdbx_description
1 polymer ?
#
loop_
_entity_poly.entity_id
_entity_poly.type
_entity_poly.pdbx_seq_one_letter_code
_entity_poly.pdbx_strand_id
1 'polypeptide(L)'
;KLFAFIVSAFFSGLAGAMLVFYFGTASVGTVVDVAVGVQVIVAAVLGGRRTVLGAALGAIFLIVAGEFLRPTGELATFIVSAVALLVVLFFPGGFLGAAMSREARS
;
A
#
# COMPACT_ATOMS: atom_id res chain seq x y z
N LYS A 1 17.97 7.98 -14.45
CA LYS A 1 17.73 7.48 -13.07
C LYS A 1 17.62 8.63 -12.07
N LEU A 2 18.61 9.52 -11.95
CA LEU A 2 18.54 10.69 -11.06
C LEU A 2 17.35 11.62 -11.38
N PHE A 3 17.14 11.97 -12.64
CA PHE A 3 15.99 12.80 -13.04
C PHE A 3 14.64 12.17 -12.66
N ALA A 4 14.45 10.89 -12.97
CA ALA A 4 13.24 10.15 -12.59
C ALA A 4 13.04 10.08 -11.05
N PHE A 5 14.14 9.94 -10.29
CA PHE A 5 14.10 9.97 -8.84
C PHE A 5 13.70 11.36 -8.31
N ILE A 6 14.28 12.43 -8.83
CA ILE A 6 13.96 13.82 -8.44
C ILE A 6 12.48 14.11 -8.72
N VAL A 7 12.00 13.75 -9.91
CA VAL A 7 10.59 13.94 -10.29
C VAL A 7 9.67 13.16 -9.34
N SER A 8 9.98 11.89 -9.07
CA SER A 8 9.21 11.08 -8.12
C SER A 8 9.22 11.67 -6.71
N ALA A 9 10.38 12.12 -6.23
CA ALA A 9 10.52 12.68 -4.89
C ALA A 9 9.75 14.01 -4.76
N PHE A 10 9.76 14.84 -5.80
CA PHE A 10 9.00 16.10 -5.83
C PHE A 10 7.50 15.86 -5.66
N PHE A 11 6.91 14.94 -6.45
CA PHE A 11 5.48 14.64 -6.34
C PHE A 11 5.13 13.96 -5.01
N SER A 12 5.97 13.05 -4.51
CA SER A 12 5.77 12.43 -3.19
C SER A 12 5.78 13.45 -2.05
N GLY A 13 6.73 14.38 -2.07
CA GLY A 13 6.83 15.45 -1.07
C GLY A 13 5.66 16.43 -1.14
N LEU A 14 5.26 16.80 -2.36
CA LEU A 14 4.13 17.70 -2.58
C LEU A 14 2.81 17.09 -2.07
N ALA A 15 2.57 15.80 -2.35
CA ALA A 15 1.38 15.10 -1.84
C ALA A 15 1.32 15.10 -0.30
N GLY A 16 2.45 14.86 0.37
CA GLY A 16 2.53 14.92 1.83
C GLY A 16 2.28 16.32 2.39
N ALA A 17 2.85 17.36 1.76
CA ALA A 17 2.63 18.74 2.17
C ALA A 17 1.17 19.18 1.99
N MET A 18 0.53 18.80 0.87
CA MET A 18 -0.89 19.05 0.63
C MET A 18 -1.78 18.33 1.63
N LEU A 19 -1.45 17.09 2.03
CA LEU A 19 -2.20 16.34 3.03
C LEU A 19 -2.23 17.10 4.37
N VAL A 20 -1.07 17.56 4.85
CA VAL A 20 -0.99 18.34 6.10
C VAL A 20 -1.75 19.66 5.98
N PHE A 21 -1.65 20.33 4.83
CA PHE A 21 -2.41 21.56 4.57
C PHE A 21 -3.92 21.32 4.59
N TYR A 22 -4.40 20.23 4.02
CA TYR A 22 -5.82 19.86 4.00
C TYR A 22 -6.39 19.61 5.40
N PHE A 23 -5.65 18.90 6.26
CA PHE A 23 -6.10 18.63 7.63
C PHE A 23 -5.94 19.83 8.59
N GLY A 24 -5.23 20.88 8.18
CA GLY A 24 -5.06 22.12 8.96
C GLY A 24 -4.24 21.99 10.24
N THR A 25 -3.89 20.76 10.66
CA THR A 25 -3.06 20.46 11.82
C THR A 25 -2.13 19.31 11.51
N ALA A 26 -0.85 19.43 11.89
CA ALA A 26 0.09 18.32 11.88
C ALA A 26 -0.10 17.46 13.15
N SER A 27 -1.32 16.97 13.37
CA SER A 27 -1.60 16.06 14.48
C SER A 27 -1.12 14.66 14.12
N VAL A 28 -0.13 14.15 14.87
CA VAL A 28 0.48 12.83 14.63
C VAL A 28 -0.56 11.71 14.58
N GLY A 29 -1.71 11.86 15.26
CA GLY A 29 -2.81 10.89 15.23
C GLY A 29 -3.62 10.83 13.93
N THR A 30 -3.53 11.82 13.03
CA THR A 30 -4.30 11.84 11.76
C THR A 30 -3.41 11.92 10.52
N VAL A 31 -2.28 12.62 10.58
CA VAL A 31 -1.39 12.79 9.41
C VAL A 31 -0.27 11.76 9.32
N VAL A 32 0.14 11.16 10.44
CA VAL A 32 1.19 10.12 10.50
C VAL A 32 0.70 9.00 11.43
N ASP A 33 -0.52 8.53 11.19
CA ASP A 33 -1.01 7.38 11.92
C ASP A 33 -0.16 6.15 11.55
N VAL A 34 0.29 5.43 12.58
CA VAL A 34 1.05 4.18 12.43
C VAL A 34 0.26 3.17 11.60
N ALA A 35 -1.07 3.18 11.69
CA ALA A 35 -1.93 2.34 10.88
C ALA A 35 -1.72 2.57 9.36
N VAL A 36 -1.57 3.82 8.92
CA VAL A 36 -1.31 4.17 7.52
C VAL A 36 0.07 3.68 7.09
N GLY A 37 1.09 3.86 7.93
CA GLY A 37 2.44 3.36 7.66
C GLY A 37 2.48 1.84 7.51
N VAL A 38 1.79 1.11 8.40
CA VAL A 38 1.65 -0.35 8.32
C VAL A 38 0.92 -0.76 7.05
N GLN A 39 -0.18 -0.10 6.68
CA GLN A 39 -0.90 -0.38 5.44
C GLN A 39 -0.02 -0.21 4.19
N VAL A 40 0.80 0.84 4.14
CA VAL A 40 1.74 1.08 3.03
C VAL A 40 2.79 -0.04 2.94
N ILE A 41 3.35 -0.47 4.08
CA ILE A 41 4.30 -1.59 4.13
C ILE A 41 3.63 -2.88 3.66
N VAL A 42 2.42 -3.15 4.15
CA VAL A 42 1.66 -4.36 3.79
C VAL A 42 1.32 -4.36 2.30
N ALA A 43 0.88 -3.25 1.71
CA ALA A 43 0.68 -3.10 0.27
C ALA A 43 1.94 -3.44 -0.55
N ALA A 44 3.10 -2.92 -0.12
CA ALA A 44 4.37 -3.18 -0.80
C ALA A 44 4.79 -4.65 -0.70
N VAL A 45 4.62 -5.28 0.47
CA VAL A 45 4.93 -6.69 0.70
C VAL A 45 3.98 -7.61 -0.07
N LEU A 46 2.68 -7.29 -0.07
CA LEU A 46 1.63 -7.99 -0.82
C LEU A 46 1.90 -8.04 -2.31
N GLY A 47 2.38 -6.92 -2.86
CA GLY A 47 2.73 -6.77 -4.26
C GLY A 47 3.96 -7.57 -4.69
N GLY A 48 4.91 -7.76 -3.77
CA GLY A 48 6.16 -8.48 -3.99
C GLY A 48 7.38 -7.57 -3.83
N ARG A 49 8.34 -8.02 -3.01
CA ARG A 49 9.52 -7.24 -2.58
C ARG A 49 10.54 -6.93 -3.68
N ARG A 50 10.41 -7.56 -4.85
CA ARG A 50 11.43 -7.54 -5.92
C ARG A 50 11.05 -6.66 -7.12
N THR A 51 9.81 -6.16 -7.20
CA THR A 51 9.34 -5.42 -8.37
C THR A 51 8.49 -4.20 -7.97
N VAL A 52 8.76 -3.05 -8.61
CA VAL A 52 7.99 -1.81 -8.41
C VAL A 52 6.55 -1.99 -8.90
N LEU A 53 6.35 -2.72 -10.00
CA LEU A 53 5.02 -3.07 -10.52
C LEU A 53 4.24 -3.95 -9.55
N GLY A 54 4.93 -4.84 -8.82
CA GLY A 54 4.37 -5.63 -7.72
C GLY A 54 3.76 -4.73 -6.67
N ALA A 55 4.58 -3.87 -6.07
CA ALA A 55 4.15 -2.95 -5.03
C ALA A 55 2.96 -2.06 -5.47
N ALA A 56 2.98 -1.56 -6.72
CA ALA A 56 1.89 -0.76 -7.26
C ALA A 56 0.57 -1.55 -7.34
N LEU A 57 0.59 -2.78 -7.85
CA LEU A 57 -0.60 -3.63 -7.91
C LEU A 57 -1.11 -4.02 -6.50
N GLY A 58 -0.21 -4.31 -5.57
CA GLY A 58 -0.55 -4.59 -4.18
C GLY A 58 -1.21 -3.40 -3.49
N ALA A 59 -0.71 -2.19 -3.74
CA ALA A 59 -1.32 -0.96 -3.23
C ALA A 59 -2.72 -0.72 -3.82
N ILE A 60 -2.87 -0.85 -5.14
CA ILE A 60 -4.19 -0.70 -5.80
C ILE A 60 -5.20 -1.69 -5.21
N PHE A 61 -4.82 -2.96 -5.07
CA PHE A 61 -5.71 -3.97 -4.52
C PHE A 61 -6.18 -3.64 -3.09
N LEU A 62 -5.27 -3.27 -2.20
CA LEU A 62 -5.64 -2.92 -0.81
C LEU A 62 -6.47 -1.64 -0.73
N ILE A 63 -6.14 -0.62 -1.54
CA ILE A 63 -6.90 0.63 -1.56
C ILE A 63 -8.33 0.38 -2.07
N VAL A 64 -8.48 -0.35 -3.17
CA VAL A 64 -9.79 -0.67 -3.74
C VAL A 64 -10.61 -1.52 -2.78
N ALA A 65 -10.01 -2.54 -2.17
CA ALA A 65 -10.68 -3.35 -1.15
C ALA A 65 -11.13 -2.50 0.05
N GLY A 66 -10.28 -1.57 0.51
CA GLY A 66 -10.63 -0.64 1.57
C GLY A 66 -11.75 0.32 1.20
N GLU A 67 -11.77 0.81 -0.04
CA GLU A 67 -12.81 1.73 -0.52
C GLU A 67 -14.17 1.04 -0.66
N PHE A 68 -14.21 -0.21 -1.12
CA PHE A 68 -15.44 -1.01 -1.15
C PHE A 68 -16.01 -1.30 0.24
N LEU A 69 -15.13 -1.45 1.25
CA LEU A 69 -15.53 -1.75 2.62
C LEU A 69 -15.74 -0.49 3.47
N ARG A 70 -15.30 0.68 3.00
CA ARG A 70 -15.45 2.00 3.65
C ARG A 70 -16.82 2.29 4.26
N PRO A 71 -17.98 1.94 3.65
CA PRO A 71 -19.28 2.19 4.26
C PRO A 71 -19.53 1.40 5.56
N THR A 72 -18.72 0.37 5.85
CA THR A 72 -18.82 -0.46 7.06
C THR A 72 -18.04 0.12 8.25
N GLY A 73 -17.37 1.26 8.10
CA GLY A 73 -16.69 1.98 9.18
C GLY A 73 -15.51 1.19 9.77
N GLU A 74 -15.49 1.01 11.09
CA GLU A 74 -14.40 0.36 11.83
C GLU A 74 -14.16 -1.10 11.43
N LEU A 75 -15.24 -1.81 11.06
CA LEU A 75 -15.17 -3.20 10.61
C LEU A 75 -14.40 -3.33 9.28
N ALA A 76 -14.42 -2.27 8.45
CA ALA A 76 -13.69 -2.22 7.19
C ALA A 76 -12.17 -2.34 7.43
N THR A 77 -11.64 -1.53 8.34
CA THR A 77 -10.22 -1.54 8.70
C THR A 77 -9.79 -2.90 9.22
N PHE A 78 -10.62 -3.53 10.07
CA PHE A 78 -10.35 -4.86 10.60
C PHE A 78 -10.33 -5.94 9.50
N ILE A 79 -11.34 -5.95 8.61
CA ILE A 79 -11.41 -6.93 7.52
C ILE A 79 -10.26 -6.74 6.53
N VAL A 80 -9.98 -5.51 6.11
CA VAL A 80 -8.91 -5.20 5.16
C VAL A 80 -7.55 -5.61 5.73
N SER A 81 -7.29 -5.29 6.99
CA SER A 81 -6.03 -5.68 7.65
C SER A 81 -5.93 -7.20 7.85
N ALA A 82 -7.01 -7.88 8.22
CA ALA A 82 -7.05 -9.34 8.34
C ALA A 82 -6.83 -10.05 7.00
N VAL A 83 -7.48 -9.59 5.92
CA VAL A 83 -7.27 -10.09 4.56
C VAL A 83 -5.82 -9.86 4.14
N ALA A 84 -5.27 -8.68 4.41
CA ALA A 84 -3.89 -8.39 4.08
C ALA A 84 -2.91 -9.28 4.85
N LEU A 85 -3.15 -9.54 6.14
CA LEU A 85 -2.38 -10.48 6.97
C LEU A 85 -2.44 -11.91 6.41
N LEU A 86 -3.63 -12.38 6.03
CA LEU A 86 -3.80 -13.67 5.38
C LEU A 86 -3.00 -13.75 4.08
N VAL A 87 -3.07 -12.75 3.21
CA VAL A 87 -2.32 -12.82 1.96
C VAL A 87 -0.81 -12.74 2.20
N VAL A 88 -0.33 -11.95 3.16
CA VAL A 88 1.10 -11.94 3.53
C VAL A 88 1.56 -13.30 4.06
N LEU A 89 0.74 -13.98 4.87
CA LEU A 89 1.06 -15.27 5.47
C LEU A 89 1.04 -16.42 4.44
N PHE A 90 0.01 -16.45 3.58
CA PHE A 90 -0.20 -17.52 2.60
C PHE A 90 0.53 -17.28 1.26
N PHE A 91 0.83 -16.02 0.92
CA PHE A 91 1.56 -15.63 -0.29
C PHE A 91 2.78 -14.75 0.04
N PRO A 92 3.81 -15.28 0.73
CA PRO A 92 5.00 -14.53 1.14
C PRO A 92 5.85 -14.01 -0.03
N GLY A 93 5.62 -14.52 -1.25
CA GLY A 93 6.22 -14.01 -2.48
C GLY A 93 5.48 -12.83 -3.12
N GLY A 94 4.31 -12.46 -2.61
CA GLY A 94 3.38 -11.52 -3.23
C GLY A 94 2.61 -12.11 -4.42
N PHE A 95 1.56 -11.42 -4.87
CA PHE A 95 0.73 -11.84 -6.02
C PHE A 95 1.57 -12.11 -7.27
N LEU A 96 2.54 -11.24 -7.56
CA LEU A 96 3.42 -11.38 -8.70
C LEU A 96 4.51 -12.45 -8.51
N GLY A 97 4.93 -12.73 -7.27
CA GLY A 97 5.80 -13.87 -6.99
C GLY A 97 5.12 -15.21 -7.25
N ALA A 98 3.82 -15.33 -6.98
CA ALA A 98 3.04 -16.51 -7.32
C ALA A 98 2.77 -16.65 -8.82
N ALA A 99 2.55 -15.54 -9.53
CA ALA A 99 2.36 -15.54 -10.99
C ALA A 99 3.65 -15.88 -11.76
N MET A 100 4.78 -15.24 -11.43
CA MET A 100 6.07 -15.54 -12.09
C MET A 100 6.62 -16.94 -11.76
N SER A 101 6.34 -17.48 -10.56
CA SER A 101 6.76 -18.85 -10.22
C SER A 101 5.95 -19.93 -10.96
N ARG A 102 4.83 -19.57 -11.57
CA ARG A 102 4.09 -20.44 -12.50
C ARG A 102 4.64 -20.35 -13.93
N GLU A 103 5.17 -19.20 -14.33
CA GLU A 103 5.74 -18.98 -15.66
C GLU A 103 7.10 -19.68 -15.86
N ALA A 104 7.88 -19.85 -14.78
CA ALA A 104 9.13 -20.65 -14.82
C ALA A 104 8.91 -22.18 -14.89
N ARG A 105 7.65 -22.64 -15.00
CA ARG A 105 7.28 -24.06 -15.05
C ARG A 105 6.38 -24.41 -16.25
N SER A 106 6.33 -23.57 -17.28
CA SER A 106 5.71 -23.83 -18.58
C SER A 106 6.74 -23.74 -19.70
#